data_AF-X0Z595-F1
#
_entry.id   AF-X0Z595-F1
#
_cell.length_a   1.000
_cell.length_b   1.000
_cell.length_c   1.000
_cell.angle_alpha   90.00
_cell.angle_beta   90.00
_cell.angle_gamma   90.00
#
_symmetry.space_group_name_H-M   'P 1'
#
loop_
_entity.id
_entity.type
_entity.pdbx_description
1 polymer ?
#
loop_
_entity_poly.entity_id
_entity_poly.type
_entity_poly.pdbx_seq_one_letter_code
_entity_poly.pdbx_strand_id
1 'polypeptide(L)' 'DEIGRDLGHGVPQVALAWLLANPLVTAPIVGANSVEQLRGSLAAVELQLGGEEMENLNHLSDWQSR' A
#
# COMPACT_ATOMS: atom_id res chain seq x y z
N ASP A 1 -8.16 6.48 -0.63
CA ASP A 1 -7.78 7.86 -1.00
C ASP A 1 -7.48 8.74 0.20
N GLU A 2 -8.35 8.80 1.21
CA GLU A 2 -8.14 9.62 2.42
C GLU A 2 -6.82 9.30 3.14
N ILE A 3 -6.62 8.04 3.56
CA ILE A 3 -5.37 7.59 4.19
C ILE A 3 -4.13 7.97 3.38
N GLY A 4 -4.19 7.83 2.05
CA GLY A 4 -3.07 8.22 1.18
C GLY A 4 -2.82 9.72 1.17
N ARG A 5 -3.87 10.55 1.13
CA ARG A 5 -3.73 12.01 1.22
C ARG A 5 -3.08 12.43 2.53
N ASP A 6 -3.49 11.83 3.65
CA ASP A 6 -2.95 12.17 4.98
C ASP A 6 -1.47 11.78 5.11
N LEU A 7 -1.08 10.67 4.49
CA LEU A 7 0.32 10.21 4.45
C LEU A 7 1.15 10.88 3.34
N GLY A 8 0.54 11.69 2.46
CA GLY A 8 1.23 12.28 1.30
C GLY A 8 1.60 11.27 0.20
N HIS A 9 0.93 10.11 0.14
CA HIS A 9 1.18 9.03 -0.80
C HIS A 9 -0.06 8.69 -1.64
N GLY A 10 0.17 8.27 -2.89
CA GLY A 10 -0.91 7.78 -3.74
C GLY A 10 -1.44 6.41 -3.27
N VAL A 11 -2.64 6.07 -3.72
CA VAL A 11 -3.27 4.77 -3.43
C VAL A 11 -2.38 3.58 -3.79
N PRO A 12 -1.70 3.54 -4.96
CA PRO A 12 -0.83 2.42 -5.29
C PRO A 12 0.33 2.25 -4.30
N GLN A 13 0.89 3.36 -3.81
CA GLN A 13 1.97 3.33 -2.82
C GLN A 13 1.48 2.80 -1.48
N VAL A 14 0.34 3.29 -1.00
CA VAL A 14 -0.26 2.83 0.27
C VAL A 14 -0.62 1.35 0.20
N ALA A 15 -1.22 0.89 -0.91
CA ALA A 15 -1.59 -0.51 -1.09
C ALA A 15 -0.36 -1.43 -1.11
N LEU A 16 0.73 -1.01 -1.77
CA LEU A 16 1.97 -1.78 -1.79
C LEU A 16 2.68 -1.78 -0.44
N ALA A 17 2.70 -0.65 0.28
CA ALA A 17 3.25 -0.58 1.64
C ALA A 17 2.47 -1.49 2.60
N TRP A 18 1.14 -1.55 2.47
CA TRP A 18 0.28 -2.44 3.24
C TRP A 18 0.60 -3.92 2.98
N LEU A 19 0.78 -4.31 1.70
CA LEU A 19 1.20 -5.66 1.36
C LEU A 19 2.61 -5.98 1.91
N LEU A 20 3.54 -5.04 1.84
CA LEU A 20 4.91 -5.21 2.36
C LEU A 20 4.96 -5.32 3.88
N ALA A 21 4.02 -4.70 4.60
CA ALA A 21 3.91 -4.80 6.05
C ALA A 21 3.33 -6.14 6.54
N ASN A 22 2.73 -6.93 5.64
CA ASN A 22 2.14 -8.23 5.99
C ASN A 22 3.21 -9.34 6.03
N PRO A 23 3.48 -9.96 7.20
CA PRO A 23 4.52 -10.99 7.32
C PRO A 23 4.23 -12.27 6.52
N LEU A 24 2.99 -12.48 6.08
CA LEU A 24 2.62 -13.62 5.23
C LEU A 24 2.90 -13.36 3.73
N VAL A 25 3.19 -12.11 3.36
CA VAL A 25 3.52 -11.72 1.99
C VAL A 25 5.03 -11.64 1.86
N THR A 26 5.62 -12.47 1.00
CA THR A 26 7.07 -12.42 0.75
C THR A 26 7.47 -11.18 -0.05
N ALA A 27 6.77 -10.91 -1.15
CA ALA A 27 6.97 -9.73 -1.98
C ALA A 27 5.75 -9.49 -2.90
N PRO A 28 5.26 -8.25 -3.06
CA PRO A 28 4.26 -7.90 -4.06
C PRO A 28 4.85 -7.98 -5.48
N ILE A 29 4.05 -8.48 -6.43
CA ILE A 29 4.40 -8.43 -7.86
C ILE A 29 3.77 -7.18 -8.45
N VAL A 30 4.59 -6.29 -9.01
CA VAL A 30 4.17 -5.02 -9.61
C VAL A 30 4.38 -5.02 -11.12
N GLY A 31 3.33 -4.68 -11.86
CA GLY A 31 3.39 -4.39 -13.30
C GLY A 31 3.37 -2.88 -13.55
N ALA A 32 4.23 -2.40 -14.44
CA ALA A 32 4.29 -1.00 -14.84
C ALA A 32 4.50 -0.88 -16.36
N ASN A 33 3.77 0.03 -17.00
CA ASN A 33 3.89 0.30 -18.44
C ASN A 33 4.88 1.44 -18.74
N SER A 34 5.38 2.12 -17.71
CA SER A 34 6.38 3.16 -17.81
C SER A 34 7.33 3.15 -16.63
N VAL A 35 8.51 3.75 -16.81
CA VAL A 35 9.51 3.90 -15.74
C VAL A 35 8.97 4.77 -14.61
N GLU A 36 8.14 5.76 -14.92
CA GLU A 36 7.54 6.64 -13.92
C GLU A 36 6.54 5.90 -13.03
N GLN A 37 5.72 5.02 -13.61
CA GLN A 37 4.84 4.14 -12.84
C GLN A 37 5.66 3.20 -11.94
N LEU A 38 6.73 2.61 -12.47
CA LEU A 38 7.61 1.74 -11.68
C LEU A 38 8.24 2.50 -10.51
N ARG A 39 8.76 3.71 -10.74
CA ARG A 39 9.31 4.57 -9.68
C ARG A 39 8.25 4.92 -8.64
N GLY A 40 7.03 5.21 -9.08
CA GLY A 40 5.88 5.43 -8.21
C GLY A 40 5.61 4.24 -7.30
N SER A 41 5.62 3.01 -7.83
CA SER A 41 5.48 1.79 -7.03
C SER A 41 6.61 1.57 -6.04
N LEU A 42 7.85 1.87 -6.42
CA LEU A 42 9.01 1.69 -5.54
C LEU A 42 8.99 2.62 -4.32
N ALA A 43 8.37 3.80 -4.41
CA ALA A 43 8.22 4.70 -3.26
C ALA A 43 7.46 4.07 -2.07
N ALA A 44 6.72 2.97 -2.29
CA ALA A 44 6.05 2.23 -1.24
C ALA A 44 7.01 1.62 -0.21
N VAL A 45 8.27 1.34 -0.57
CA VAL A 45 9.24 0.72 0.36
C VAL A 45 9.73 1.68 1.43
N GLU A 46 9.55 2.99 1.23
CA GLU A 46 9.93 4.04 2.16
C GLU A 46 8.77 4.42 3.11
N LEU A 47 7.56 3.92 2.83
CA LEU A 47 6.36 4.21 3.62
C LEU A 47 6.20 3.17 4.73
N GLN A 48 6.24 3.64 5.98
CA GLN A 48 5.89 2.84 7.16
C GLN A 48 4.46 3.19 7.59
N LEU A 49 3.61 2.17 7.70
CA LEU A 49 2.23 2.33 8.17
C LEU A 49 2.19 2.11 9.69
N GLY A 50 1.55 3.03 10.41
CA GLY A 50 1.32 2.89 11.84
C GLY A 50 0.20 1.88 12.15
N GLY A 51 -0.04 1.67 13.45
CA GLY A 51 -1.05 0.70 13.90
C GLY A 51 -2.46 1.05 13.43
N GLU A 52 -2.82 2.34 13.52
CA GLU A 52 -4.14 2.84 13.10
C GLU A 52 -4.34 2.71 11.59
N GLU A 53 -3.35 3.10 10.78
CA GLU A 53 -3.44 2.95 9.32
C GLU A 53 -3.54 1.48 8.91
N MET A 54 -2.77 0.60 9.55
CA MET A 54 -2.83 -0.84 9.29
C MET A 54 -4.20 -1.44 9.64
N GLU A 55 -4.78 -1.07 10.79
CA GLU A 55 -6.11 -1.54 11.21
C GLU A 55 -7.19 -1.07 10.23
N ASN A 56 -7.17 0.20 9.86
CA ASN A 56 -8.10 0.77 8.89
C ASN A 56 -7.99 0.10 7.51
N LEU A 57 -6.76 -0.10 7.01
CA LEU A 57 -6.53 -0.74 5.71
C LEU A 57 -6.94 -2.22 5.71
N ASN A 58 -6.71 -2.94 6.80
CA ASN A 58 -7.17 -4.32 6.96
C ASN A 58 -8.71 -4.40 6.92
N HIS A 59 -9.39 -3.52 7.66
CA HIS A 59 -10.85 -3.47 7.68
C HIS A 59 -11.44 -3.14 6.30
N LEU A 60 -10.89 -2.14 5.59
CA LEU A 60 -11.38 -1.72 4.26
C LEU A 60 -11.10 -2.75 3.16
N SER A 61 -10.04 -3.55 3.31
CA SER A 61 -9.62 -4.56 2.34
C SER A 61 -10.19 -5.95 2.63
N ASP A 62 -10.90 -6.11 3.74
CA ASP A 62 -11.62 -7.35 4.02
C ASP A 62 -12.70 -7.58 2.95
N TRP A 63 -12.61 -8.74 2.30
CA TRP A 63 -13.54 -9.13 1.24
C TRP A 63 -14.74 -9.91 1.79
N GLN A 64 -14.63 -10.46 3.01
CA GLN A 64 -15.71 -11.23 3.64
C GLN A 64 -16.81 -10.33 4.20
N SER A 65 -16.49 -9.06 4.41
CA SER A 65 -17.41 -8.02 4.87
C SER A 65 -18.23 -7.36 3.74
N ARG A 66 -18.13 -7.86 2.50
CA ARG A 66 -18.87 -7.36 1.32
C ARG A 66 -20.03 -8.25 0.89
#